data_AF-A0A5C7Q0K0-F1
#
_entry.id   AF-A0A5C7Q0K0-F1
#
_cell.length_a   1.000
_cell.length_b   1.000
_cell.length_c   1.000
_cell.angle_alpha   90.00
_cell.angle_beta   90.00
_cell.angle_gamma   90.00
#
_symmetry.space_group_name_H-M   'P 1'
#
loop_
_entity.id
_entity.type
_entity.pdbx_description
1 polymer ?
#
loop_
_entity_poly.entity_id
_entity_poly.type
_entity_poly.pdbx_seq_one_letter_code
_entity_poly.pdbx_strand_id
1 'polypeptide(L)' 'METVKVVQSEPPVEKEVLAAAIVNISGAIAALNKSGLNRAAIEVLLAHETKISRRDIRIILDALKTLRSRYTNL' A
#
# COMPACT_ATOMS: atom_id res chain seq x y z
N MET A 1 -25.35 18.72 -21.40
CA MET A 1 -24.64 17.89 -20.41
C MET A 1 -23.87 18.82 -19.50
N GLU A 2 -24.42 19.16 -18.34
CA GLU A 2 -23.72 20.01 -17.36
C GLU A 2 -22.75 19.16 -16.54
N THR A 3 -21.47 19.52 -16.56
CA THR A 3 -20.44 18.89 -15.73
C THR A 3 -20.47 19.51 -14.34
N VAL A 4 -21.04 18.79 -13.37
CA VAL A 4 -20.98 19.16 -11.95
C VAL A 4 -19.55 18.90 -11.44
N LYS A 5 -18.80 19.97 -11.14
CA LYS A 5 -17.53 19.87 -10.42
C LYS A 5 -17.82 19.69 -8.94
N VAL A 6 -17.68 18.47 -8.44
CA VAL A 6 -17.77 18.19 -7.00
C VAL A 6 -16.51 18.75 -6.34
N VAL A 7 -16.66 19.86 -5.61
CA VAL A 7 -15.62 20.41 -4.76
C VAL A 7 -15.84 19.82 -3.37
N GLN A 8 -14.95 18.91 -2.94
CA GLN A 8 -14.99 18.35 -1.59
C GLN A 8 -14.67 19.45 -0.57
N SER A 9 -15.63 19.74 0.31
CA SER A 9 -15.65 20.92 1.19
C SER A 9 -15.16 20.64 2.62
N GLU A 10 -14.76 19.41 2.95
CA GLU A 10 -14.29 19.06 4.29
C GLU A 10 -12.90 18.42 4.20
N PRO A 11 -11.96 18.78 5.10
CA PRO A 11 -10.68 18.09 5.16
C PRO A 11 -10.96 16.61 5.45
N PRO A 12 -10.33 15.67 4.71
CA PRO A 12 -10.58 14.26 4.90
C PRO A 12 -10.36 13.90 6.37
N VAL A 13 -11.30 13.18 6.95
CA VAL A 13 -11.20 12.71 8.34
C VAL A 13 -9.88 11.93 8.42
N GLU A 14 -9.08 12.10 9.47
CA GLU A 14 -7.73 11.48 9.57
C GLU A 14 -7.72 9.97 9.23
N LYS A 15 -8.83 9.28 9.50
CA LYS A 15 -9.07 7.88 9.14
C LYS A 15 -9.07 7.62 7.63
N GLU A 16 -9.65 8.52 6.84
CA GLU A 16 -9.69 8.45 5.37
C GLU A 16 -8.30 8.67 4.78
N VAL A 17 -7.52 9.60 5.34
CA VAL A 17 -6.12 9.84 4.93
C VAL A 17 -5.27 8.60 5.18
N LEU A 18 -5.41 7.98 6.37
CA LEU A 18 -4.69 6.77 6.72
C LEU A 18 -5.11 5.58 5.83
N ALA A 19 -6.41 5.40 5.59
CA ALA A 19 -6.93 4.36 4.70
C ALA A 19 -6.39 4.55 3.27
N ALA A 20 -6.41 5.78 2.74
CA ALA A 20 -5.85 6.11 1.43
C ALA A 20 -4.35 5.79 1.35
N ALA A 21 -3.57 6.12 2.37
CA ALA A 21 -2.15 5.79 2.43
C ALA A 21 -1.91 4.27 2.40
N ILE A 22 -2.66 3.48 3.20
CA ILE A 22 -2.57 2.02 3.22
C ILE A 22 -2.91 1.42 1.85
N VAL A 23 -3.96 1.93 1.20
CA VAL A 23 -4.37 1.51 -0.15
C VAL A 23 -3.27 1.80 -1.16
N ASN A 24 -2.69 3.00 -1.14
CA ASN A 24 -1.63 3.41 -2.05
C ASN A 24 -0.38 2.54 -1.89
N ILE A 25 0.06 2.30 -0.66
CA ILE A 25 1.21 1.42 -0.37
C ILE A 25 0.94 0.00 -0.88
N SER A 26 -0.23 -0.56 -0.57
CA SER A 26 -0.60 -1.90 -1.03
C SER A 26 -0.69 -1.99 -2.56
N GLY A 27 -1.23 -0.96 -3.22
CA GLY A 27 -1.29 -0.84 -4.67
C GLY A 27 0.10 -0.81 -5.30
N ALA A 28 1.02 -0.02 -4.76
CA ALA A 28 2.41 0.04 -5.21
C ALA A 28 3.13 -1.31 -5.08
N ILE A 29 2.96 -2.01 -3.97
CA ILE A 29 3.52 -3.37 -3.78
C ILE A 29 2.90 -4.36 -4.78
N ALA A 30 1.60 -4.28 -5.05
CA ALA A 30 0.95 -5.13 -6.05
C ALA A 30 1.48 -4.86 -7.47
N ALA A 31 1.70 -3.59 -7.83
CA ALA A 31 2.30 -3.20 -9.10
C ALA A 31 3.75 -3.70 -9.22
N LEU A 32 4.54 -3.59 -8.14
CA LEU A 32 5.91 -4.08 -8.08
C LEU A 32 6.00 -5.60 -8.27
N ASN A 33 5.05 -6.36 -7.71
CA ASN A 33 4.98 -7.81 -7.94
C ASN A 33 4.57 -8.18 -9.38
N LYS A 34 3.94 -7.25 -10.12
CA LYS A 34 3.50 -7.45 -11.52
C LYS A 34 4.51 -6.95 -12.55
N SER A 35 5.49 -6.12 -12.16
CA SER A 35 6.45 -5.48 -13.08
C SER A 35 7.54 -6.41 -13.64
N GLY A 36 7.43 -7.73 -13.39
CA GLY A 36 8.46 -8.73 -13.73
C GLY A 36 9.50 -8.91 -12.63
N LEU A 37 9.54 -8.03 -11.62
CA LEU A 37 10.33 -8.23 -10.42
C LEU A 37 9.63 -9.26 -9.53
N ASN A 38 10.22 -10.46 -9.41
CA ASN A 38 9.63 -11.48 -8.56
C ASN A 38 9.69 -11.05 -7.08
N ARG A 39 8.77 -11.57 -6.27
CA ARG A 39 8.65 -11.24 -4.85
C ARG A 39 9.96 -11.45 -4.07
N ALA A 40 10.74 -12.46 -4.43
CA ALA A 40 12.00 -12.75 -3.76
C ALA A 40 13.06 -11.66 -4.01
N ALA A 41 13.10 -11.06 -5.20
CA ALA A 41 13.99 -9.95 -5.52
C ALA A 41 13.63 -8.70 -4.71
N ILE A 42 12.33 -8.41 -4.53
CA ILE A 42 11.85 -7.32 -3.67
C ILE A 42 12.33 -7.53 -2.23
N GLU A 43 12.17 -8.73 -1.68
CA GLU A 43 12.66 -9.07 -0.33
C GLU A 43 14.17 -8.88 -0.19
N VAL A 44 14.96 -9.24 -1.22
CA VAL A 44 16.42 -9.09 -1.22
C VAL A 44 16.83 -7.62 -1.27
N LEU A 45 16.22 -6.83 -2.15
CA LEU A 45 16.51 -5.39 -2.28
C LEU A 45 16.18 -4.64 -0.98
N LEU A 46 15.03 -4.93 -0.39
CA LEU A 46 14.63 -4.32 0.89
C LEU A 46 15.53 -4.76 2.04
N ALA A 47 15.94 -6.03 2.09
CA ALA A 47 16.86 -6.50 3.12
C ALA A 47 18.23 -5.85 3.00
N HIS A 48 18.71 -5.67 1.77
CA HIS A 48 19.96 -4.96 1.52
C HIS A 48 19.90 -3.50 1.99
N GLU A 49 18.82 -2.80 1.68
CA GLU A 49 18.67 -1.37 1.99
C GLU A 49 18.42 -1.12 3.49
N THR A 50 17.50 -1.88 4.08
CA THR A 50 17.05 -1.65 5.46
C THR A 50 17.87 -2.38 6.52
N LYS A 51 18.69 -3.37 6.11
CA LYS A 51 19.38 -4.31 6.99
C LYS A 51 18.45 -5.16 7.88
N ILE A 52 17.14 -5.14 7.60
CA ILE A 52 16.15 -5.98 8.25
C ILE A 52 16.20 -7.40 7.66
N SER A 53 15.91 -8.40 8.48
CA SER A 53 15.90 -9.78 8.02
C SER A 53 14.85 -9.99 6.91
N ARG A 54 15.17 -10.85 5.93
CA ARG A 54 14.21 -11.21 4.86
C ARG A 54 12.91 -11.82 5.41
N ARG A 55 12.98 -12.48 6.57
CA ARG A 55 11.81 -13.02 7.26
C ARG A 55 10.86 -11.90 7.68
N ASP A 56 11.38 -10.87 8.33
CA ASP A 56 10.56 -9.77 8.85
C ASP A 56 9.99 -8.93 7.72
N ILE A 57 10.77 -8.69 6.66
CA ILE A 57 10.27 -8.02 5.44
C ILE A 57 9.11 -8.80 4.83
N ARG A 58 9.21 -10.13 4.73
CA ARG A 58 8.11 -10.95 4.22
C ARG A 58 6.85 -10.79 5.06
N ILE A 59 6.99 -10.83 6.39
CA ILE A 59 5.88 -10.62 7.34
C ILE A 59 5.23 -9.26 7.11
N ILE A 60 6.01 -8.19 6.97
CA ILE A 60 5.49 -6.84 6.70
C ILE A 60 4.74 -6.80 5.36
N LEU A 61 5.32 -7.36 4.29
CA LEU A 61 4.69 -7.38 2.97
C LEU A 61 3.37 -8.17 2.94
N ASP A 62 3.27 -9.26 3.71
CA ASP A 62 2.01 -10.00 3.86
C ASP A 62 1.00 -9.25 4.74
N ALA A 63 1.47 -8.59 5.81
CA ALA A 63 0.63 -7.77 6.67
C ALA A 63 0.00 -6.60 5.91
N LEU A 64 0.71 -5.97 4.97
CA LEU A 64 0.19 -4.88 4.13
C LEU A 64 -1.01 -5.29 3.27
N LYS A 65 -1.04 -6.54 2.77
CA LYS A 65 -2.21 -7.08 2.05
C LYS A 65 -3.41 -7.22 2.97
N THR A 66 -3.17 -7.70 4.19
CA THR A 66 -4.20 -7.88 5.21
C THR A 66 -4.73 -6.53 5.71
N LEU A 67 -3.84 -5.55 5.92
CA LEU A 67 -4.18 -4.19 6.33
C LEU A 67 -5.09 -3.52 5.32
N ARG A 68 -4.79 -3.62 4.02
CA ARG A 68 -5.69 -3.10 2.97
C ARG A 68 -7.12 -3.62 3.15
N SER A 69 -7.30 -4.94 3.28
CA SER A 69 -8.64 -5.52 3.46
C SER A 69 -9.36 -5.02 4.71
N ARG A 70 -8.63 -4.72 5.80
CA ARG A 70 -9.24 -4.23 7.05
C ARG A 70 -9.64 -2.76 6.98
N TYR A 71 -8.90 -1.95 6.25
CA TYR A 71 -9.12 -0.50 6.18
C TYR A 71 -9.98 -0.06 4.98
N THR A 72 -10.16 -0.91 3.96
CA THR A 72 -11.06 -0.64 2.82
C THR A 72 -12.46 -1.25 2.95
N ASN A 73 -12.71 -2.06 3.98
CA ASN A 73 -14.04 -2.57 4.32
C ASN A 73 -14.78 -1.66 5.34
N LEU A 74 -14.34 -0.40 5.45
CA LEU A 74 -15.02 0.66 6.22
C LEU A 74 -16.02 1.38 5.31
#